data_AF-A0A239Z1H8-F1
#
_entry.id   AF-A0A239Z1H8-F1
#
_cell.length_a   1.000
_cell.length_b   1.000
_cell.length_c   1.000
_cell.angle_alpha   90.00
_cell.angle_beta   90.00
_cell.angle_gamma   90.00
#
_symmetry.space_group_name_H-M   'P 1'
#
loop_
_entity.id
_entity.type
_entity.pdbx_description
1 polymer ?
#
loop_
_entity_poly.entity_id
_entity_poly.type
_entity_poly.pdbx_seq_one_letter_code
_entity_poly.pdbx_strand_id
1 'polypeptide(L)' 'MDIIRLFNIYFVILSLIQGFLLLTIDYNSFKEKGLIKTSKKCRRIAFTMIILSIVLYVGNKIFYKY' A
#
# COMPACT_ATOMS: atom_id res chain seq x y z
N MET A 1 13.28 -2.98 -22.96
CA MET A 1 12.08 -2.35 -22.36
C MET A 1 11.68 -3.21 -21.17
N ASP A 2 12.14 -2.85 -19.98
CA ASP A 2 11.88 -3.63 -18.77
C ASP A 2 10.46 -3.39 -18.26
N ILE A 3 9.51 -4.15 -18.81
CA ILE A 3 8.12 -4.23 -18.34
C ILE A 3 8.07 -4.48 -16.82
N ILE A 4 9.06 -5.21 -16.30
CA ILE A 4 9.23 -5.49 -14.86
C ILE A 4 9.51 -4.20 -14.07
N ARG A 5 10.35 -3.31 -14.59
CA ARG A 5 10.66 -2.02 -13.94
C ARG A 5 9.45 -1.09 -13.97
N LEU A 6 8.74 -1.03 -15.09
CA LEU A 6 7.53 -0.23 -15.22
C LEU A 6 6.44 -0.73 -14.26
N PHE A 7 6.25 -2.06 -14.20
CA PHE A 7 5.31 -2.71 -13.28
C PHE A 7 5.65 -2.41 -11.83
N ASN A 8 6.93 -2.48 -11.43
CA ASN A 8 7.32 -2.18 -10.05
C ASN A 8 7.05 -0.71 -9.67
N ILE A 9 7.35 0.26 -10.55
CA ILE A 9 7.06 1.68 -10.27
C ILE A 9 5.55 1.90 -10.16
N TYR A 10 4.77 1.33 -11.09
CA TYR A 10 3.31 1.39 -11.04
C TYR A 10 2.76 0.74 -9.76
N PHE A 11 3.27 -0.43 -9.38
CA PHE A 11 2.83 -1.14 -8.19
C PHE A 11 3.07 -0.34 -6.92
N VAL A 12 4.21 0.34 -6.81
CA VAL A 12 4.52 1.24 -5.67
C VAL A 12 3.56 2.42 -5.63
N ILE A 13 3.32 3.09 -6.76
CA ILE A 13 2.41 4.25 -6.84
C ILE A 13 0.97 3.83 -6.50
N LEU A 14 0.48 2.73 -7.08
CA LEU A 14 -0.84 2.17 -6.81
C LEU A 14 -1.01 1.79 -5.34
N SER A 15 0.00 1.16 -4.74
CA SER A 15 -0.04 0.76 -3.33
C SER A 15 -0.05 1.95 -2.37
N LEU A 16 0.64 3.04 -2.72
CA LEU A 16 0.59 4.30 -1.95
C LEU A 16 -0.80 4.94 -2.02
N ILE A 17 -1.40 5.02 -3.22
CA ILE A 17 -2.75 5.55 -3.40
C ILE A 17 -3.76 4.69 -2.63
N GLN A 18 -3.63 3.37 -2.72
CA GLN A 18 -4.53 2.44 -2.03
C GLN A 18 -4.39 2.51 -0.50
N GLY A 19 -3.16 2.62 0.02
CA GLY A 19 -2.92 2.85 1.45
C GLY A 19 -3.51 4.17 1.95
N PHE A 20 -3.45 5.23 1.14
CA PHE A 20 -4.05 6.52 1.46
C PHE A 20 -5.58 6.47 1.47
N LEU A 21 -6.18 5.81 0.47
CA LEU A 21 -7.64 5.62 0.39
C LEU A 21 -8.16 4.77 1.56
N LEU A 22 -7.46 3.70 1.95
CA LEU A 22 -7.83 2.91 3.13
C LEU A 22 -7.82 3.77 4.41
N LEU A 23 -6.86 4.67 4.56
CA LEU A 23 -6.73 5.52 5.74
C LEU A 23 -7.75 6.67 5.79
N THR A 24 -8.22 7.15 4.64
CA THR A 24 -9.12 8.31 4.57
C THR A 24 -10.57 7.88 4.38
N ILE A 25 -10.86 7.04 3.39
CA ILE A 25 -12.22 6.64 3.03
C ILE A 25 -12.69 5.51 3.94
N ASP A 26 -11.96 4.39 3.98
CA ASP A 26 -12.40 3.21 4.73
C ASP A 26 -12.39 3.49 6.24
N TYR A 27 -11.36 4.18 6.75
CA TYR A 27 -11.32 4.55 8.16
C TYR A 27 -12.52 5.41 8.60
N ASN A 28 -12.88 6.45 7.83
CA ASN A 28 -14.05 7.28 8.14
C ASN A 28 -15.35 6.51 7.98
N SER A 29 -15.51 5.73 6.90
CA SER A 29 -16.70 4.92 6.63
C SER A 29 -16.93 3.86 7.72
N PHE A 30 -15.88 3.21 8.22
CA PHE A 30 -16.00 2.26 9.33
C PHE A 30 -16.23 2.95 10.68
N LYS A 31 -15.75 4.18 10.86
CA LYS A 31 -15.99 4.98 12.07
C LYS A 31 -17.44 5.45 12.13
N GLU A 32 -18.01 5.92 11.02
CA GLU A 32 -19.44 6.26 10.92
C GLU A 32 -20.35 5.06 11.16
N LYS A 33 -19.94 3.86 10.73
CA LYS A 33 -20.70 2.62 10.95
C LYS A 33 -20.48 1.97 12.33
N GLY A 34 -19.69 2.57 13.22
CA GLY A 34 -19.39 2.02 14.54
C GLY A 34 -18.54 0.73 14.53
N LEU A 35 -17.94 0.36 13.39
CA LEU A 35 -17.22 -0.90 13.17
C LEU A 35 -15.74 -0.77 13.55
N ILE A 36 -15.47 -0.62 14.85
CA ILE A 36 -14.12 -0.38 15.40
C ILE A 36 -13.15 -1.55 15.10
N LYS A 37 -13.64 -2.80 15.12
CA LYS A 37 -12.82 -3.99 14.76
C LYS A 37 -12.38 -3.94 13.30
N THR A 38 -13.25 -3.52 12.38
CA THR A 38 -12.95 -3.44 10.95
C THR A 38 -12.02 -2.27 10.65
N SER A 39 -12.20 -1.13 11.31
CA SER A 39 -11.27 0.00 11.26
C SER A 39 -9.84 -0.40 11.68
N LYS A 40 -9.68 -1.17 12.77
CA LYS A 40 -8.36 -1.71 13.18
C LYS A 40 -7.77 -2.70 12.16
N LYS A 41 -8.60 -3.55 11.54
CA LYS A 41 -8.15 -4.46 10.47
C LYS A 41 -7.71 -3.69 9.23
N CYS A 42 -8.45 -2.68 8.83
CA CYS A 42 -8.14 -1.79 7.72
C CYS A 42 -6.78 -1.11 7.93
N ARG A 43 -6.53 -0.57 9.13
CA ARG A 43 -5.21 0.00 9.49
C ARG A 43 -4.08 -1.03 9.44
N ARG A 44 -4.33 -2.28 9.87
CA ARG A 44 -3.35 -3.37 9.73
C ARG A 44 -3.04 -3.67 8.25
N ILE A 45 -4.07 -3.78 7.42
CA ILE A 45 -3.92 -4.05 5.98
C ILE A 45 -3.12 -2.94 5.30
N ALA A 46 -3.47 -1.67 5.57
CA ALA A 46 -2.75 -0.50 5.07
C ALA A 46 -1.27 -0.55 5.49
N PHE A 47 -0.98 -0.90 6.74
CA PHE A 47 0.38 -1.01 7.23
C PHE A 47 1.17 -2.14 6.54
N THR A 48 0.57 -3.32 6.35
CA THR A 48 1.20 -4.40 5.57
C THR A 48 1.43 -4.01 4.11
N MET A 49 0.52 -3.27 3.47
CA MET A 49 0.70 -2.79 2.10
C MET A 49 1.87 -1.82 1.99
N ILE A 50 2.01 -0.90 2.94
CA ILE A 50 3.12 0.04 3.00
C ILE A 50 4.44 -0.71 3.18
N ILE A 51 4.50 -1.66 4.13
CA ILE A 51 5.69 -2.48 4.37
C ILE A 51 6.07 -3.25 3.09
N LEU A 52 5.09 -3.91 2.45
CA LEU A 52 5.34 -4.69 1.24
C LEU A 52 5.86 -3.80 0.10
N SER A 53 5.30 -2.59 -0.04
CA SER A 53 5.76 -1.61 -1.03
C SER A 53 7.19 -1.15 -0.78
N ILE A 54 7.56 -0.90 0.47
CA ILE A 54 8.93 -0.52 0.85
C ILE A 54 9.90 -1.67 0.55
N VAL A 55 9.56 -2.91 0.91
CA VAL A 55 10.38 -4.09 0.63
C VAL A 55 10.56 -4.27 -0.88
N LEU A 56 9.50 -4.11 -1.66
CA LEU A 56 9.57 -4.17 -3.12
C LEU A 56 10.43 -3.05 -3.71
N TYR A 57 10.30 -1.82 -3.21
CA TYR A 57 11.12 -0.70 -3.68
C TYR A 57 12.61 -0.91 -3.36
N VAL A 58 12.93 -1.29 -2.12
CA VAL A 58 14.31 -1.55 -1.68
C VAL A 58 14.88 -2.77 -2.42
N GLY A 59 14.11 -3.85 -2.51
CA GLY A 59 14.48 -5.06 -3.25
C GLY A 59 14.77 -4.76 -4.71
N ASN A 60 13.92 -3.96 -5.36
CA ASN A 60 14.14 -3.53 -6.73
C ASN A 60 15.38 -2.64 -6.86
N LYS A 61 15.63 -1.70 -5.93
CA LYS A 61 16.85 -0.89 -5.92
C LYS A 61 18.13 -1.72 -5.74
N ILE A 62 18.06 -2.82 -5.01
CA ILE A 62 19.20 -3.73 -4.76
C ILE A 62 19.43 -4.66 -5.97
N PHE A 63 18.36 -5.23 -6.54
CA PHE A 63 18.44 -6.18 -7.65
C PHE A 63 18.65 -5.50 -9.02
N TYR A 64 17.96 -4.39 -9.28
CA TYR A 64 18.14 -3.54 -10.45
C TYR A 64 19.02 -2.35 -10.07
N LYS A 65 20.29 -2.62 -9.84
CA LYS A 65 21.32 -1.57 -9.82
C LYS A 65 21.50 -1.13 -11.28
N TYR A 66 21.07 0.09 -11.61
CA TYR A 66 20.98 0.77 -12.93
C TYR A 66 19.58 0.81 -13.57
#